data_AF-A0A662M6E4-F1
#
_entry.id   AF-A0A662M6E4-F1
#
_cell.length_a   1.000
_cell.length_b   1.000
_cell.length_c   1.000
_cell.angle_alpha   90.00
_cell.angle_beta   90.00
_cell.angle_gamma   90.00
#
_symmetry.space_group_name_H-M   'P 1'
#
loop_
_entity.id
_entity.type
_entity.pdbx_description
1 polymer ?
#
loop_
_entity_poly.entity_id
_entity_poly.type
_entity_poly.pdbx_seq_one_letter_code
_entity_poly.pdbx_strand_id
1 'polypeptide(L)'
;MKGIYVLMAVLLITPYVLGVPAHSEQPSPSEKATSGGMPSLENISLFIDAIPYVVGNIIFGVEKNITMELAIRTGNTEMLKEKNQPWIENAMLEFYTINRINVSESEMQKFVEKVNALPEGLKNAIALLIYAVNDATLSSRDASKALSEEEIDFMEKNNETKSDLLSLLRSEIMGKMTVFPKLDLFSSNSDKLSAITHKINSQEMAKESLSLFRAVRYALPEMEKYKGNYNGTIIEDPSGGIIVGGSGKNEYEGNYSLIIDLGGDDLYKLKGASRRAALTLDISGNDTYRGKVANSFLGINMLIDISGNDLYDGGNYSLSYSCGGLFLLFDLNGNDAYSSGDHSQGSADAGGMAFLADICGRD
;
A
#
# COMPACT_ATOMS: atom_id res chain seq x y z
N MET A 1 -8.00 1.53 -19.84
CA MET A 1 -7.44 1.78 -18.49
C MET A 1 -8.46 1.62 -17.37
N LYS A 2 -9.72 2.12 -17.48
CA LYS A 2 -10.77 1.93 -16.44
C LYS A 2 -11.03 0.46 -16.00
N GLY A 3 -10.91 -0.50 -16.91
CA GLY A 3 -11.13 -1.93 -16.59
C GLY A 3 -10.02 -2.59 -15.76
N ILE A 4 -8.80 -2.04 -15.73
CA ILE A 4 -7.69 -2.61 -14.96
C ILE A 4 -7.82 -2.26 -13.47
N TYR A 5 -8.32 -1.06 -13.16
CA TYR A 5 -8.47 -0.58 -11.79
C TYR A 5 -9.62 -1.26 -11.04
N VAL A 6 -10.73 -1.55 -11.71
CA VAL A 6 -11.84 -2.36 -11.17
C VAL A 6 -11.39 -3.82 -10.96
N LEU A 7 -10.63 -4.37 -11.91
CA LEU A 7 -10.07 -5.72 -11.78
C LEU A 7 -9.07 -5.81 -10.62
N MET A 8 -8.25 -4.78 -10.39
CA MET A 8 -7.34 -4.71 -9.23
C MET A 8 -8.09 -4.65 -7.90
N ALA A 9 -9.11 -3.80 -7.78
CA ALA A 9 -9.95 -3.75 -6.57
C ALA A 9 -10.62 -5.11 -6.29
N VAL A 10 -11.15 -5.78 -7.33
CA VAL A 10 -11.74 -7.11 -7.20
C VAL A 10 -10.68 -8.17 -6.84
N LEU A 11 -9.47 -8.13 -7.41
CA LEU A 11 -8.37 -9.06 -7.10
C LEU A 11 -7.75 -8.84 -5.72
N LEU A 12 -7.78 -7.60 -5.20
CA LEU A 12 -7.29 -7.25 -3.87
C LEU A 12 -8.21 -7.80 -2.77
N ILE A 13 -9.52 -7.79 -3.03
CA ILE A 13 -10.60 -8.09 -2.07
C ILE A 13 -11.02 -9.56 -2.12
N THR A 14 -10.93 -10.25 -3.26
CA THR A 14 -11.40 -11.65 -3.39
C THR A 14 -10.26 -12.68 -3.25
N PRO A 15 -10.19 -13.44 -2.15
CA PRO A 15 -9.42 -14.68 -2.15
C PRO A 15 -10.24 -15.72 -2.94
N TYR A 16 -9.89 -15.97 -4.20
CA TYR A 16 -10.33 -17.16 -4.98
C TYR A 16 -11.63 -17.83 -4.48
N VAL A 17 -12.78 -17.17 -4.59
CA VAL A 17 -14.08 -17.76 -4.27
C VAL A 17 -14.53 -18.60 -5.47
N LEU A 18 -13.79 -19.67 -5.73
CA LEU A 18 -14.22 -20.81 -6.54
C LEU A 18 -13.81 -22.09 -5.82
N GLY A 19 -14.25 -22.19 -4.57
CA GLY A 19 -14.21 -23.40 -3.75
C GLY A 19 -15.53 -23.52 -3.01
N VAL A 20 -16.61 -23.80 -3.73
CA VAL A 20 -17.92 -24.11 -3.13
C VAL A 20 -17.73 -25.35 -2.23
N PRO A 21 -17.98 -25.28 -0.91
CA PRO A 21 -18.09 -26.47 -0.09
C PRO A 21 -19.37 -27.19 -0.49
N ALA A 22 -19.25 -28.47 -0.86
CA ALA A 22 -20.40 -29.33 -1.04
C ALA A 22 -21.12 -29.47 0.32
N HIS A 23 -22.41 -29.09 0.40
CA HIS A 23 -23.47 -29.88 1.03
C HIS A 23 -24.87 -29.29 0.78
N SER A 24 -25.74 -30.16 0.25
CA SER A 24 -27.23 -30.19 0.22
C SER A 24 -27.97 -28.88 -0.11
N GLU A 25 -28.65 -28.70 -1.23
CA GLU A 25 -29.55 -29.59 -1.99
C GLU A 25 -29.44 -29.27 -3.50
N GLN A 26 -29.40 -30.30 -4.36
CA GLN A 26 -29.40 -30.11 -5.82
C GLN A 26 -30.82 -29.89 -6.36
N PRO A 27 -31.08 -28.84 -7.17
CA PRO A 27 -32.03 -28.93 -8.26
C PRO A 27 -31.37 -29.66 -9.44
N SER A 28 -32.17 -30.47 -10.13
CA SER A 28 -31.79 -31.39 -11.21
C SER A 28 -30.91 -30.79 -12.32
N PRO A 29 -30.01 -31.59 -12.93
CA PRO A 29 -29.10 -31.13 -13.97
C PRO A 29 -29.83 -31.04 -15.32
N SER A 30 -30.30 -29.86 -15.67
CA SER A 30 -30.60 -29.53 -17.06
C SER A 30 -30.31 -28.07 -17.35
N GLU A 31 -29.04 -27.74 -17.53
CA GLU A 31 -28.60 -26.90 -18.64
C GLU A 31 -27.08 -26.97 -18.76
N LYS A 32 -26.63 -27.43 -19.93
CA LYS A 32 -25.23 -27.49 -20.30
C LYS A 32 -24.66 -26.08 -20.18
N ALA A 33 -23.52 -25.95 -19.49
CA ALA A 33 -22.68 -24.78 -19.58
C ALA A 33 -22.32 -24.52 -21.04
N THR A 34 -22.97 -23.54 -21.66
CA THR A 34 -22.62 -23.00 -22.96
C THR A 34 -22.08 -21.59 -22.77
N SER A 35 -20.77 -21.46 -23.02
CA SER A 35 -20.10 -20.32 -23.66
C SER A 35 -20.51 -18.88 -23.29
N GLY A 36 -19.59 -18.16 -22.64
CA GLY A 36 -19.21 -16.79 -23.02
C GLY A 36 -20.27 -15.68 -23.02
N GLY A 37 -21.41 -15.86 -22.37
CA GLY A 37 -22.41 -14.82 -22.18
C GLY A 37 -22.15 -14.03 -20.89
N MET A 38 -22.42 -12.72 -20.91
CA MET A 38 -22.50 -11.92 -19.68
C MET A 38 -23.47 -12.59 -18.69
N PRO A 39 -23.16 -12.61 -17.38
CA PRO A 39 -24.05 -13.17 -16.38
C PRO A 39 -25.46 -12.56 -16.47
N SER A 40 -26.48 -13.38 -16.20
CA SER A 40 -27.87 -12.91 -16.19
C SER A 40 -28.04 -11.76 -15.19
N LEU A 41 -29.03 -10.89 -15.41
CA LEU A 41 -29.33 -9.76 -14.52
C LEU A 41 -29.57 -10.21 -13.07
N GLU A 42 -30.15 -11.39 -12.91
CA GLU A 42 -30.41 -12.05 -11.63
C GLU A 42 -29.10 -12.50 -10.95
N ASN A 43 -28.14 -13.04 -11.71
CA ASN A 43 -26.80 -13.37 -11.19
C ASN A 43 -25.99 -12.11 -10.84
N ILE A 44 -26.16 -11.01 -11.58
CA ILE A 44 -25.53 -9.73 -11.27
C ILE A 44 -26.16 -9.13 -10.00
N SER A 45 -27.50 -9.19 -9.85
CA SER A 45 -28.18 -8.73 -8.64
C SER A 45 -27.75 -9.56 -7.43
N LEU A 46 -27.79 -10.89 -7.51
CA LEU A 46 -27.35 -11.77 -6.43
C LEU A 46 -25.87 -11.56 -6.08
N PHE A 47 -25.02 -11.31 -7.07
CA PHE A 47 -23.62 -10.94 -6.83
C PHE A 47 -23.54 -9.61 -6.07
N ILE A 48 -24.21 -8.55 -6.55
CA ILE A 48 -24.24 -7.23 -5.90
C ILE A 48 -24.82 -7.30 -4.49
N ASP A 49 -25.89 -8.05 -4.28
CA ASP A 49 -26.55 -8.24 -2.99
C ASP A 49 -25.70 -9.09 -2.03
N ALA A 50 -24.83 -9.96 -2.57
CA ALA A 50 -23.86 -10.71 -1.80
C ALA A 50 -22.58 -9.91 -1.50
N ILE A 51 -22.28 -8.83 -2.24
CA ILE A 51 -21.07 -8.01 -1.99
C ILE A 51 -20.98 -7.59 -0.52
N PRO A 52 -22.02 -7.01 0.12
CA PRO A 52 -21.94 -6.63 1.54
C PRO A 52 -21.62 -7.81 2.47
N TYR A 53 -22.16 -9.00 2.20
CA TYR A 53 -21.90 -10.19 3.02
C TYR A 53 -20.52 -10.82 2.76
N VAL A 54 -20.07 -10.80 1.51
CA VAL A 54 -18.74 -11.27 1.10
C VAL A 54 -17.66 -10.33 1.65
N VAL A 55 -17.89 -9.02 1.57
CA VAL A 55 -17.04 -7.94 2.08
C VAL A 55 -16.98 -8.00 3.61
N GLY A 56 -18.12 -8.16 4.29
CA GLY A 56 -18.20 -8.29 5.74
C GLY A 56 -17.57 -9.56 6.34
N ASN A 57 -17.18 -10.54 5.52
CA ASN A 57 -16.53 -11.78 5.95
C ASN A 57 -15.14 -11.96 5.32
N ILE A 58 -14.51 -10.90 4.80
CA ILE A 58 -13.16 -10.99 4.26
C ILE A 58 -12.18 -11.25 5.40
N ILE A 59 -11.63 -12.46 5.43
CA ILE A 59 -10.42 -12.73 6.18
C ILE A 59 -9.27 -12.04 5.43
N PHE A 60 -8.88 -10.87 5.91
CA PHE A 60 -7.83 -10.07 5.30
C PHE A 60 -6.46 -10.76 5.43
N GLY A 61 -6.11 -11.21 6.64
CA GLY A 61 -4.91 -12.00 6.90
C GLY A 61 -4.94 -13.37 6.21
N VAL A 62 -3.78 -13.86 5.76
CA VAL A 62 -3.64 -15.18 5.14
C VAL A 62 -2.54 -15.95 5.87
N GLU A 63 -2.92 -17.01 6.56
CA GLU A 63 -2.00 -17.91 7.27
C GLU A 63 -0.92 -18.46 6.33
N LYS A 64 0.34 -18.16 6.66
CA LYS A 64 1.52 -18.55 5.88
C LYS A 64 2.70 -18.86 6.79
N ASN A 65 3.58 -19.71 6.30
CA ASN A 65 4.90 -19.90 6.92
C ASN A 65 5.81 -18.73 6.53
N ILE A 66 5.87 -17.71 7.39
CA ILE A 66 6.63 -16.48 7.14
C ILE A 66 8.13 -16.78 6.94
N THR A 67 8.70 -17.71 7.70
CA THR A 67 10.10 -18.12 7.57
C THR A 67 10.40 -18.69 6.17
N MET A 68 9.47 -19.46 5.60
CA MET A 68 9.59 -19.93 4.22
C MET A 68 9.47 -18.78 3.21
N GLU A 69 8.58 -17.83 3.43
CA GLU A 69 8.44 -16.64 2.56
C GLU A 69 9.73 -15.81 2.55
N LEU A 70 10.36 -15.62 3.72
CA LEU A 70 11.66 -14.95 3.85
C LEU A 70 12.76 -15.69 3.08
N ALA A 71 12.82 -17.01 3.18
CA ALA A 71 13.78 -17.83 2.43
C ALA A 71 13.54 -17.76 0.91
N ILE A 72 12.28 -17.71 0.47
CA ILE A 72 11.91 -17.54 -0.94
C ILE A 72 12.33 -16.16 -1.44
N ARG A 73 12.00 -15.08 -0.71
CA ARG A 73 12.35 -13.70 -1.10
C ARG A 73 13.85 -13.51 -1.20
N THR A 74 14.59 -13.95 -0.19
CA THR A 74 16.04 -13.73 -0.12
C THR A 74 16.85 -14.74 -0.95
N GLY A 75 16.22 -15.85 -1.38
CA GLY A 75 16.91 -16.98 -2.00
C GLY A 75 17.83 -17.74 -1.03
N ASN A 76 17.86 -17.37 0.25
CA ASN A 76 18.78 -17.94 1.24
C ASN A 76 18.12 -19.09 2.01
N THR A 77 18.02 -20.25 1.35
CA THR A 77 17.41 -21.45 1.94
C THR A 77 18.27 -22.08 3.04
N GLU A 78 19.58 -21.80 3.07
CA GLU A 78 20.48 -22.29 4.12
C GLU A 78 20.15 -21.67 5.49
N MET A 79 19.62 -20.44 5.53
CA MET A 79 19.15 -19.82 6.79
C MET A 79 18.05 -20.63 7.50
N LEU A 80 17.30 -21.47 6.78
CA LEU A 80 16.29 -22.36 7.39
C LEU A 80 16.90 -23.40 8.36
N LYS A 81 18.20 -23.68 8.24
CA LYS A 81 18.93 -24.61 9.10
C LYS A 81 19.59 -23.92 10.30
N GLU A 82 19.69 -22.59 10.27
CA GLU A 82 20.31 -21.81 11.32
C GLU A 82 19.39 -21.68 12.54
N LYS A 83 19.98 -21.81 13.73
CA LYS A 83 19.24 -21.69 14.99
C LYS A 83 18.82 -20.24 15.27
N ASN A 84 19.66 -19.29 14.91
CA ASN A 84 19.41 -17.86 15.04
C ASN A 84 19.39 -17.26 13.63
N GLN A 85 18.21 -16.84 13.17
CA GLN A 85 18.03 -16.32 11.83
C GLN A 85 18.06 -14.78 11.84
N PRO A 86 19.10 -14.12 11.29
CA PRO A 86 19.24 -12.66 11.32
C PRO A 86 18.37 -11.96 10.26
N TRP A 87 17.14 -12.43 10.00
CA TRP A 87 16.29 -11.90 8.93
C TRP A 87 16.07 -10.40 9.01
N ILE A 88 15.70 -9.91 10.19
CA ILE A 88 15.46 -8.49 10.43
C ILE A 88 16.75 -7.67 10.38
N GLU A 89 17.88 -8.18 10.89
CA GLU A 89 19.18 -7.51 10.80
C GLU A 89 19.59 -7.33 9.33
N ASN A 90 19.48 -8.39 8.54
CA ASN A 90 19.77 -8.35 7.11
C ASN A 90 18.84 -7.39 6.36
N ALA A 91 17.53 -7.41 6.69
CA ALA A 91 16.55 -6.49 6.10
C ALA A 91 16.86 -5.02 6.42
N MET A 92 17.33 -4.75 7.65
CA MET A 92 17.73 -3.40 8.08
C MET A 92 19.02 -2.93 7.41
N LEU A 93 20.02 -3.79 7.26
CA LEU A 93 21.24 -3.46 6.52
C LEU A 93 20.93 -3.13 5.05
N GLU A 94 20.02 -3.90 4.45
CA GLU A 94 19.50 -3.61 3.11
C GLU A 94 18.76 -2.25 3.08
N PHE A 95 17.90 -1.99 4.06
CA PHE A 95 17.17 -0.72 4.18
C PHE A 95 18.12 0.49 4.26
N TYR A 96 19.17 0.42 5.10
CA TYR A 96 20.16 1.50 5.20
C TYR A 96 20.93 1.69 3.90
N THR A 97 21.30 0.60 3.24
CA THR A 97 22.01 0.64 1.95
C THR A 97 21.15 1.31 0.88
N ILE A 98 19.88 0.90 0.75
CA ILE A 98 18.92 1.49 -0.20
C ILE A 98 18.74 2.98 0.07
N ASN A 99 18.63 3.37 1.34
CA ASN A 99 18.34 4.76 1.71
C ASN A 99 19.59 5.63 1.91
N ARG A 100 20.79 5.08 1.68
CA ARG A 100 22.09 5.76 1.86
C ARG A 100 22.25 6.32 3.29
N ILE A 101 21.76 5.57 4.26
CA ILE A 101 21.83 5.90 5.68
C ILE A 101 23.09 5.25 6.25
N ASN A 102 23.86 6.01 7.03
CA ASN A 102 25.01 5.48 7.75
C ASN A 102 24.64 5.30 9.21
N VAL A 103 24.68 4.06 9.69
CA VAL A 103 24.45 3.70 11.10
C VAL A 103 25.74 3.11 11.65
N SER A 104 26.16 3.56 12.83
CA SER A 104 27.39 3.03 13.44
C SER A 104 27.22 1.58 13.90
N GLU A 105 28.31 0.82 13.94
CA GLU A 105 28.31 -0.55 14.45
C GLU A 105 27.73 -0.63 15.88
N SER A 106 28.00 0.38 16.73
CA SER A 106 27.47 0.44 18.10
C SER A 106 25.96 0.64 18.14
N GLU A 107 25.41 1.49 17.27
CA GLU A 107 23.95 1.67 17.16
C GLU A 107 23.28 0.41 16.63
N MET A 108 23.88 -0.23 15.62
CA MET A 108 23.35 -1.47 15.05
C MET A 108 23.37 -2.61 16.07
N GLN A 109 24.44 -2.74 16.85
CA GLN A 109 24.53 -3.76 17.91
C GLN A 109 23.42 -3.58 18.96
N LYS A 110 23.19 -2.35 19.43
CA LYS A 110 22.10 -2.04 20.38
C LYS A 110 20.72 -2.36 19.79
N PHE A 111 20.53 -2.10 18.51
CA PHE A 111 19.30 -2.44 17.81
C PHE A 111 19.09 -3.97 17.76
N VAL A 112 20.12 -4.73 17.36
CA VAL A 112 20.07 -6.20 17.32
C VAL A 112 19.80 -6.81 18.70
N GLU A 113 20.37 -6.25 19.77
CA GLU A 113 20.09 -6.68 21.14
C GLU A 113 18.61 -6.54 21.52
N LYS A 114 17.97 -5.40 21.18
CA LYS A 114 16.54 -5.19 21.42
C LYS A 114 15.69 -6.16 20.61
N VAL A 115 16.03 -6.32 19.33
CA VAL A 115 15.34 -7.23 18.43
C VAL A 115 15.40 -8.67 18.91
N ASN A 116 16.55 -9.14 19.41
CA ASN A 116 16.73 -10.51 19.87
C ASN A 116 15.82 -10.88 21.06
N ALA A 117 15.30 -9.90 21.79
CA ALA A 117 14.33 -10.12 22.87
C ALA A 117 12.90 -10.40 22.35
N LEU A 118 12.63 -10.16 21.06
CA LEU A 118 11.32 -10.37 20.48
C LEU A 118 11.06 -11.85 20.14
N PRO A 119 9.80 -12.31 20.23
CA PRO A 119 9.37 -13.62 19.76
C PRO A 119 9.73 -13.86 18.29
N GLU A 120 10.10 -15.09 17.95
CA GLU A 120 10.56 -15.46 16.61
C GLU A 120 9.53 -15.14 15.51
N GLY A 121 8.25 -15.42 15.76
CA GLY A 121 7.16 -15.12 14.84
C GLY A 121 7.06 -13.63 14.54
N LEU A 122 7.04 -12.79 15.58
CA LEU A 122 7.01 -11.34 15.44
C LEU A 122 8.24 -10.79 14.71
N LYS A 123 9.45 -11.27 15.02
CA LYS A 123 10.68 -10.87 14.31
C LYS A 123 10.58 -11.17 12.82
N ASN A 124 10.09 -12.36 12.47
CA ASN A 124 9.97 -12.79 11.07
C ASN A 124 8.90 -11.99 10.34
N ALA A 125 7.76 -11.69 10.99
CA ALA A 125 6.72 -10.85 10.43
C ALA A 125 7.24 -9.42 10.15
N ILE A 126 7.95 -8.81 11.11
CA ILE A 126 8.58 -7.50 10.93
C ILE A 126 9.62 -7.54 9.80
N ALA A 127 10.48 -8.56 9.77
CA ALA A 127 11.49 -8.71 8.72
C ALA A 127 10.86 -8.81 7.31
N LEU A 128 9.75 -9.55 7.18
CA LEU A 128 9.04 -9.69 5.92
C LEU A 128 8.52 -8.33 5.42
N LEU A 129 7.96 -7.50 6.31
CA LEU A 129 7.49 -6.16 5.96
C LEU A 129 8.64 -5.21 5.59
N ILE A 130 9.77 -5.27 6.30
CA ILE A 130 10.94 -4.44 5.96
C ILE A 130 11.47 -4.82 4.56
N TYR A 131 11.58 -6.11 4.26
CA TYR A 131 11.98 -6.57 2.92
C TYR A 131 10.99 -6.10 1.84
N ALA A 132 9.69 -6.20 2.10
CA ALA A 132 8.67 -5.75 1.16
C ALA A 132 8.72 -4.23 0.91
N VAL A 133 8.97 -3.42 1.95
CA VAL A 133 9.16 -1.97 1.81
C VAL A 133 10.45 -1.65 1.05
N ASN A 134 11.51 -2.43 1.24
CA ASN A 134 12.77 -2.30 0.47
C ASN A 134 12.53 -2.57 -1.02
N ASP A 135 11.85 -3.67 -1.35
CA ASP A 135 11.50 -4.05 -2.72
C ASP A 135 10.63 -2.98 -3.40
N ALA A 136 9.59 -2.51 -2.70
CA ALA A 136 8.74 -1.40 -3.16
C ALA A 136 9.51 -0.09 -3.35
N THR A 137 10.48 0.21 -2.49
CA THR A 137 11.33 1.40 -2.63
C THR A 137 12.21 1.31 -3.87
N LEU A 138 12.87 0.17 -4.10
CA LEU A 138 13.67 -0.04 -5.31
C LEU A 138 12.81 0.05 -6.57
N SER A 139 11.66 -0.61 -6.59
CA SER A 139 10.73 -0.58 -7.71
C SER A 139 10.20 0.83 -8.01
N SER A 140 9.87 1.63 -6.98
CA SER A 140 9.42 3.01 -7.18
C SER A 140 10.48 3.88 -7.86
N ARG A 141 11.76 3.70 -7.50
CA ARG A 141 12.90 4.38 -8.13
C ARG A 141 13.16 3.89 -9.54
N ASP A 142 13.11 2.58 -9.77
CA ASP A 142 13.27 2.00 -11.09
C ASP A 142 12.18 2.43 -12.05
N ALA A 143 10.93 2.51 -11.58
CA ALA A 143 9.79 2.94 -12.35
C ALA A 143 9.84 4.43 -12.75
N SER A 144 10.55 5.26 -11.97
CA SER A 144 10.72 6.70 -12.24
C SER A 144 12.10 7.07 -12.78
N LYS A 145 13.01 6.12 -13.02
CA LYS A 145 14.42 6.40 -13.41
C LYS A 145 14.59 7.12 -14.75
N ALA A 146 13.56 7.09 -15.61
CA ALA A 146 13.58 7.75 -16.91
C ALA A 146 13.28 9.27 -16.82
N LEU A 147 12.90 9.77 -15.63
CA LEU A 147 12.64 11.17 -15.36
C LEU A 147 13.93 11.93 -15.06
N SER A 148 14.09 13.14 -15.59
CA SER A 148 15.13 14.07 -15.13
C SER A 148 14.69 14.80 -13.85
N GLU A 149 15.63 15.34 -13.08
CA GLU A 149 15.30 16.17 -11.91
C GLU A 149 14.46 17.40 -12.30
N GLU A 150 14.68 17.99 -13.48
CA GLU A 150 13.84 19.09 -13.98
C GLU A 150 12.39 18.68 -14.25
N GLU A 151 12.19 17.43 -14.72
CA GLU A 151 10.85 16.87 -14.94
C GLU A 151 10.17 16.55 -13.63
N ILE A 152 10.91 16.02 -12.65
CA ILE A 152 10.43 15.78 -11.28
C ILE A 152 10.01 17.09 -10.63
N ASP A 153 10.85 18.12 -10.68
CA ASP A 153 10.55 19.47 -10.18
C ASP A 153 9.32 20.06 -10.86
N PHE A 154 9.18 19.84 -12.17
CA PHE A 154 8.00 20.28 -12.92
C PHE A 154 6.74 19.57 -12.44
N MET A 155 6.79 18.25 -12.23
CA MET A 155 5.65 17.49 -11.68
C MET A 155 5.27 17.99 -10.29
N GLU A 156 6.23 18.19 -9.39
CA GLU A 156 5.97 18.63 -8.02
C GLU A 156 5.31 20.02 -7.97
N LYS A 157 5.74 20.95 -8.85
CA LYS A 157 5.19 22.32 -8.91
C LYS A 157 3.86 22.42 -9.68
N ASN A 158 3.50 21.42 -10.47
CA ASN A 158 2.32 21.45 -11.36
C ASN A 158 1.35 20.29 -11.07
N ASN A 159 1.47 19.64 -9.91
CA ASN A 159 0.60 18.56 -9.48
C ASN A 159 -0.87 19.02 -9.25
N GLU A 160 -1.12 20.33 -9.22
CA GLU A 160 -2.45 20.95 -9.10
C GLU A 160 -3.19 21.12 -10.44
N THR A 161 -2.55 20.77 -11.57
CA THR A 161 -3.16 20.99 -12.89
C THR A 161 -4.22 19.91 -13.17
N LYS A 162 -5.51 20.26 -13.09
CA LYS A 162 -6.62 19.35 -13.44
C LYS A 162 -6.43 18.76 -14.83
N SER A 163 -6.16 17.46 -14.91
CA SER A 163 -6.22 16.70 -16.15
C SER A 163 -7.70 16.48 -16.52
N ASP A 164 -8.24 17.30 -17.42
CA ASP A 164 -9.59 17.07 -17.93
C ASP A 164 -9.61 15.97 -19.00
N LEU A 165 -10.76 15.31 -19.20
CA LEU A 165 -10.92 14.23 -20.20
C LEU A 165 -10.50 14.70 -21.61
N LEU A 166 -10.63 16.00 -21.88
CA LEU A 166 -10.26 16.65 -23.13
C LEU A 166 -8.73 16.65 -23.34
N SER A 167 -7.95 16.88 -22.29
CA SER A 167 -6.48 16.86 -22.29
C SER A 167 -5.94 15.43 -22.51
N LEU A 168 -6.56 14.43 -21.88
CA LEU A 168 -6.26 13.01 -22.12
C LEU A 168 -6.59 12.59 -23.56
N LEU A 169 -7.78 12.94 -24.06
CA LEU A 169 -8.18 12.66 -25.45
C LEU A 169 -7.26 13.38 -26.44
N ARG A 170 -6.88 14.62 -26.16
CA ARG A 170 -5.97 15.42 -26.99
C ARG A 170 -4.58 14.79 -27.06
N SER A 171 -4.02 14.37 -25.93
CA SER A 171 -2.72 13.70 -25.87
C SER A 171 -2.73 12.38 -26.66
N GLU A 172 -3.78 11.57 -26.52
CA GLU A 172 -3.94 10.29 -27.24
C GLU A 172 -4.12 10.49 -28.76
N ILE A 173 -4.84 11.55 -29.18
CA ILE A 173 -5.00 11.92 -30.58
C ILE A 173 -3.68 12.46 -31.16
N MET A 174 -2.96 13.30 -30.42
CA MET A 174 -1.68 13.87 -30.84
C MET A 174 -0.58 12.81 -30.97
N GLY A 175 -0.58 11.78 -30.10
CA GLY A 175 0.32 10.63 -30.22
C GLY A 175 0.09 9.78 -31.47
N LYS A 176 -1.12 9.86 -32.08
CA LYS A 176 -1.52 9.08 -33.27
C LYS A 176 -1.55 9.88 -34.57
N MET A 177 -1.47 11.20 -34.53
CA MET A 177 -1.49 12.07 -35.72
C MET A 177 -0.16 12.83 -35.90
N THR A 178 0.62 12.42 -36.91
CA THR A 178 1.96 12.92 -37.24
C THR A 178 1.98 14.23 -38.08
N VAL A 179 0.87 14.95 -38.24
CA VAL A 179 0.67 15.85 -39.40
C VAL A 179 0.69 17.36 -39.10
N PHE A 180 0.91 17.83 -37.87
CA PHE A 180 0.97 19.28 -37.61
C PHE A 180 2.38 19.77 -37.23
N PRO A 181 3.07 20.54 -38.12
CA PRO A 181 4.36 21.11 -37.82
C PRO A 181 4.20 22.39 -36.98
N LYS A 182 4.95 22.45 -35.86
CA LYS A 182 5.07 23.54 -34.86
C LYS A 182 3.81 23.81 -34.01
N LEU A 183 3.80 23.28 -32.78
CA LEU A 183 2.68 23.35 -31.84
C LEU A 183 3.02 23.96 -30.46
N ASP A 184 4.11 24.73 -30.33
CA ASP A 184 4.42 25.46 -29.08
C ASP A 184 3.36 26.53 -28.73
N LEU A 185 2.42 26.81 -29.64
CA LEU A 185 1.34 27.78 -29.42
C LEU A 185 0.15 27.21 -28.62
N PHE A 186 0.11 25.89 -28.39
CA PHE A 186 -0.98 25.23 -27.66
C PHE A 186 -0.49 24.25 -26.58
N SER A 187 0.80 24.23 -26.26
CA SER A 187 1.33 23.41 -25.19
C SER A 187 0.80 23.92 -23.85
N SER A 188 0.00 23.09 -23.21
CA SER A 188 -0.45 23.30 -21.83
C SER A 188 0.48 22.60 -20.85
N ASN A 189 0.44 23.00 -19.58
CA ASN A 189 1.11 22.25 -18.52
C ASN A 189 0.60 20.79 -18.48
N SER A 190 -0.66 20.52 -18.84
CA SER A 190 -1.19 19.16 -18.99
C SER A 190 -0.55 18.36 -20.13
N ASP A 191 -0.18 18.97 -21.25
CA ASP A 191 0.49 18.24 -22.35
C ASP A 191 1.91 17.84 -21.96
N LYS A 192 2.63 18.75 -21.29
CA LYS A 192 3.96 18.47 -20.74
C LYS A 192 3.89 17.43 -19.62
N LEU A 193 2.88 17.52 -18.75
CA LEU A 193 2.64 16.53 -17.69
C LEU A 193 2.36 15.16 -18.30
N SER A 194 1.46 15.05 -19.28
CA SER A 194 1.17 13.79 -19.97
C SER A 194 2.44 13.13 -20.53
N ALA A 195 3.27 13.90 -21.26
CA ALA A 195 4.53 13.40 -21.81
C ALA A 195 5.51 12.91 -20.74
N ILE A 196 5.60 13.60 -19.60
CA ILE A 196 6.42 13.18 -18.46
C ILE A 196 5.86 11.90 -17.84
N THR A 197 4.55 11.82 -17.61
CA THR A 197 3.91 10.67 -16.96
C THR A 197 4.01 9.38 -17.77
N HIS A 198 4.07 9.47 -19.10
CA HIS A 198 4.32 8.32 -19.96
C HIS A 198 5.72 7.69 -19.78
N LYS A 199 6.66 8.39 -19.14
CA LYS A 199 7.97 7.84 -18.79
C LYS A 199 7.96 7.02 -17.50
N ILE A 200 6.89 7.12 -16.71
CA ILE A 200 6.74 6.39 -15.45
C ILE A 200 6.24 4.98 -15.75
N ASN A 201 6.92 3.97 -15.23
CA ASN A 201 6.47 2.59 -15.34
C ASN A 201 5.39 2.27 -14.29
N SER A 202 4.16 2.76 -14.52
CA SER A 202 3.04 2.55 -13.60
C SER A 202 2.67 1.07 -13.42
N GLN A 203 2.97 0.20 -14.40
CA GLN A 203 2.71 -1.24 -14.30
C GLN A 203 3.62 -1.90 -13.25
N GLU A 204 4.89 -1.49 -13.21
CA GLU A 204 5.86 -1.95 -12.23
C GLU A 204 5.47 -1.48 -10.82
N MET A 205 5.10 -0.20 -10.65
CA MET A 205 4.60 0.31 -9.37
C MET A 205 3.34 -0.44 -8.89
N ALA A 206 2.39 -0.72 -9.79
CA ALA A 206 1.19 -1.48 -9.47
C ALA A 206 1.54 -2.91 -9.03
N LYS A 207 2.39 -3.61 -9.79
CA LYS A 207 2.83 -4.97 -9.44
C LYS A 207 3.47 -5.01 -8.06
N GLU A 208 4.37 -4.07 -7.76
CA GLU A 208 5.09 -4.09 -6.49
C GLU A 208 4.21 -3.64 -5.32
N SER A 209 3.23 -2.77 -5.56
CA SER A 209 2.18 -2.50 -4.56
C SER A 209 1.39 -3.77 -4.19
N LEU A 210 1.13 -4.67 -5.14
CA LEU A 210 0.47 -5.95 -4.84
C LEU A 210 1.38 -6.88 -4.03
N SER A 211 2.70 -6.87 -4.30
CA SER A 211 3.69 -7.62 -3.52
C SER A 211 3.74 -7.15 -2.06
N LEU A 212 3.81 -5.82 -1.84
CA LEU A 212 3.82 -5.23 -0.50
C LEU A 212 2.51 -5.49 0.24
N PHE A 213 1.36 -5.34 -0.42
CA PHE A 213 0.06 -5.67 0.18
C PHE A 213 -0.03 -7.15 0.57
N ARG A 214 0.49 -8.06 -0.26
CA ARG A 214 0.55 -9.49 0.05
C ARG A 214 1.42 -9.80 1.27
N ALA A 215 2.56 -9.12 1.41
CA ALA A 215 3.42 -9.26 2.58
C ALA A 215 2.68 -8.85 3.86
N VAL A 216 1.90 -7.77 3.82
CA VAL A 216 1.02 -7.37 4.93
C VAL A 216 0.03 -8.47 5.28
N ARG A 217 -0.69 -9.00 4.29
CA ARG A 217 -1.65 -10.09 4.52
C ARG A 217 -1.01 -11.34 5.13
N TYR A 218 0.25 -11.64 4.80
CA TYR A 218 0.98 -12.79 5.36
C TYR A 218 1.51 -12.54 6.77
N ALA A 219 1.91 -11.30 7.06
CA ALA A 219 2.44 -10.91 8.36
C ALA A 219 1.32 -10.75 9.41
N LEU A 220 0.14 -10.27 9.00
CA LEU A 220 -0.93 -9.86 9.90
C LEU A 220 -1.36 -10.95 10.91
N PRO A 221 -1.67 -12.21 10.53
CA PRO A 221 -2.11 -13.23 11.48
C PRO A 221 -1.08 -13.51 12.59
N GLU A 222 0.21 -13.36 12.28
CA GLU A 222 1.27 -13.51 13.28
C GLU A 222 1.34 -12.30 14.21
N MET A 223 1.18 -11.08 13.67
CA MET A 223 1.23 -9.85 14.45
C MET A 223 0.03 -9.70 15.40
N GLU A 224 -1.17 -10.11 14.98
CA GLU A 224 -2.39 -10.09 15.80
C GLU A 224 -2.24 -10.88 17.12
N LYS A 225 -1.40 -11.93 17.14
CA LYS A 225 -1.10 -12.73 18.36
C LYS A 225 -0.46 -11.89 19.47
N TYR A 226 0.08 -10.73 19.12
CA TYR A 226 0.82 -9.86 20.03
C TYR A 226 0.03 -8.61 20.45
N LYS A 227 -1.22 -8.46 19.98
CA LYS A 227 -2.15 -7.45 20.47
C LYS A 227 -2.34 -7.59 21.98
N GLY A 228 -2.14 -6.50 22.72
CA GLY A 228 -2.22 -6.41 24.18
C GLY A 228 -0.96 -6.87 24.93
N ASN A 229 0.09 -7.33 24.25
CA ASN A 229 1.26 -7.94 24.91
C ASN A 229 2.42 -6.97 25.14
N TYR A 230 2.43 -5.83 24.45
CA TYR A 230 3.49 -4.83 24.50
C TYR A 230 2.92 -3.46 24.86
N ASN A 231 3.69 -2.63 25.54
CA ASN A 231 3.31 -1.24 25.86
C ASN A 231 4.42 -0.29 25.40
N GLY A 232 4.02 0.84 24.81
CA GLY A 232 4.97 1.80 24.24
C GLY A 232 5.76 1.23 23.07
N THR A 233 6.76 1.98 22.61
CA THR A 233 7.59 1.59 21.46
C THR A 233 8.35 0.29 21.71
N ILE A 234 8.12 -0.72 20.86
CA ILE A 234 8.78 -2.02 20.89
C ILE A 234 10.18 -1.92 20.30
N ILE A 235 10.27 -1.43 19.07
CA ILE A 235 11.53 -1.14 18.39
C ILE A 235 11.43 0.17 17.63
N GLU A 236 12.52 0.91 17.62
CA GLU A 236 12.76 2.04 16.73
C GLU A 236 14.18 1.85 16.19
N ASP A 237 14.32 1.94 14.88
CA ASP A 237 15.62 1.79 14.27
C ASP A 237 16.50 3.05 14.49
N PRO A 238 17.84 2.91 14.51
CA PRO A 238 18.76 4.03 14.66
C PRO A 238 18.54 5.24 13.75
N SER A 239 17.95 5.07 12.56
CA SER A 239 17.68 6.18 11.64
C SER A 239 16.34 6.89 11.88
N GLY A 240 15.45 6.31 12.69
CA GLY A 240 14.08 6.80 12.90
C GLY A 240 13.15 6.61 11.69
N GLY A 241 13.51 5.73 10.76
CA GLY A 241 12.74 5.45 9.55
C GLY A 241 11.75 4.29 9.70
N ILE A 242 11.95 3.42 10.68
CA ILE A 242 11.20 2.20 10.95
C ILE A 242 10.89 2.15 12.45
N ILE A 243 9.62 2.03 12.78
CA ILE A 243 9.14 1.99 14.17
C ILE A 243 8.05 0.93 14.34
N VAL A 244 8.05 0.28 15.50
CA VAL A 244 7.02 -0.67 15.91
C VAL A 244 6.46 -0.24 17.27
N GLY A 245 5.18 0.12 17.29
CA GLY A 245 4.37 0.46 18.47
C GLY A 245 3.92 -0.76 19.26
N GLY A 246 3.52 -0.51 20.50
CA GLY A 246 2.96 -1.53 21.39
C GLY A 246 1.46 -1.62 21.22
N SER A 247 0.73 -1.96 22.29
CA SER A 247 -0.74 -1.95 22.34
C SER A 247 -1.28 -0.88 23.28
N GLY A 248 -0.50 0.16 23.52
CA GLY A 248 -0.84 1.23 24.44
C GLY A 248 -0.41 2.56 23.85
N LYS A 249 -1.13 3.62 24.22
CA LYS A 249 -1.05 4.93 23.56
C LYS A 249 0.35 5.37 23.10
N ASN A 250 0.47 5.50 21.78
CA ASN A 250 1.62 5.90 21.00
C ASN A 250 1.34 7.21 20.24
N GLU A 251 2.42 7.90 19.86
CA GLU A 251 2.36 9.07 18.99
C GLU A 251 3.47 8.96 17.95
N TYR A 252 3.11 9.07 16.68
CA TYR A 252 4.03 9.01 15.54
C TYR A 252 4.08 10.35 14.85
N GLU A 253 5.22 11.04 14.94
CA GLU A 253 5.42 12.33 14.30
C GLU A 253 6.65 12.31 13.41
N GLY A 254 6.46 12.39 12.09
CA GLY A 254 7.58 12.46 11.16
C GLY A 254 7.39 11.73 9.84
N ASN A 255 8.50 11.19 9.35
CA ASN A 255 8.69 10.68 7.98
C ASN A 255 9.13 9.21 8.01
N TYR A 256 8.21 8.30 8.32
CA TYR A 256 8.51 6.88 8.41
C TYR A 256 8.43 6.18 7.03
N SER A 257 9.28 5.17 6.84
CA SER A 257 9.14 4.16 5.77
C SER A 257 8.30 2.97 6.25
N LEU A 258 8.33 2.65 7.54
CA LEU A 258 7.51 1.59 8.12
C LEU A 258 7.06 1.97 9.52
N ILE A 259 5.75 1.94 9.74
CA ILE A 259 5.11 1.95 11.06
C ILE A 259 4.32 0.66 11.16
N ILE A 260 4.53 -0.07 12.26
CA ILE A 260 3.67 -1.19 12.65
C ILE A 260 3.16 -0.86 14.04
N ASP A 261 1.86 -0.64 14.19
CA ASP A 261 1.23 -0.47 15.48
C ASP A 261 0.49 -1.75 15.88
N LEU A 262 0.76 -2.27 17.08
CA LEU A 262 0.04 -3.43 17.61
C LEU A 262 -1.23 -3.01 18.35
N GLY A 263 -1.41 -1.70 18.56
CA GLY A 263 -2.65 -1.04 18.88
C GLY A 263 -2.55 0.06 19.95
N GLY A 264 -3.70 0.60 20.31
CA GLY A 264 -3.75 1.71 21.27
C GLY A 264 -4.87 2.67 20.90
N ASP A 265 -4.86 3.88 21.43
CA ASP A 265 -5.69 4.97 20.87
C ASP A 265 -4.69 6.09 20.55
N ASP A 266 -4.13 6.00 19.35
CA ASP A 266 -2.86 6.56 18.94
C ASP A 266 -3.02 7.80 18.07
N LEU A 267 -1.92 8.54 17.91
CA LEU A 267 -1.90 9.78 17.15
C LEU A 267 -0.83 9.74 16.07
N TYR A 268 -1.28 9.79 14.81
CA TYR A 268 -0.44 9.77 13.64
C TYR A 268 -0.35 11.17 13.02
N LYS A 269 0.82 11.80 13.13
CA LYS A 269 1.16 13.10 12.50
C LYS A 269 2.19 12.87 11.40
N LEU A 270 1.74 12.22 10.33
CA LEU A 270 2.63 11.76 9.27
C LEU A 270 2.86 12.85 8.22
N LYS A 271 4.10 12.91 7.74
CA LYS A 271 4.50 13.68 6.57
C LYS A 271 4.57 12.73 5.36
N GLY A 272 4.12 13.20 4.20
CA GLY A 272 4.07 12.36 2.99
C GLY A 272 5.45 11.83 2.57
N ALA A 273 5.50 10.59 2.08
CA ALA A 273 6.72 9.99 1.57
C ALA A 273 6.87 10.24 0.06
N SER A 274 8.01 10.82 -0.32
CA SER A 274 8.36 11.16 -1.70
C SER A 274 9.46 10.25 -2.23
N ARG A 275 9.31 9.72 -3.45
CA ARG A 275 10.30 8.91 -4.19
C ARG A 275 10.78 7.66 -3.44
N ARG A 276 9.95 7.11 -2.56
CA ARG A 276 10.19 5.88 -1.78
C ARG A 276 8.89 5.15 -1.49
N ALA A 277 8.99 3.97 -0.90
CA ALA A 277 7.83 3.31 -0.33
C ALA A 277 7.65 3.65 1.16
N ALA A 278 6.40 3.67 1.61
CA ALA A 278 6.03 3.80 3.01
C ALA A 278 4.85 2.88 3.34
N LEU A 279 4.90 2.21 4.50
CA LEU A 279 3.80 1.40 5.01
C LEU A 279 3.47 1.86 6.44
N THR A 280 2.20 2.19 6.68
CA THR A 280 1.62 2.31 8.03
C THR A 280 0.63 1.16 8.18
N LEU A 281 0.88 0.28 9.15
CA LEU A 281 0.00 -0.83 9.49
C LEU A 281 -0.44 -0.65 10.94
N ASP A 282 -1.72 -0.34 11.16
CA ASP A 282 -2.34 -0.32 12.48
C ASP A 282 -3.21 -1.56 12.66
N ILE A 283 -2.97 -2.33 13.71
CA ILE A 283 -3.71 -3.55 13.99
C ILE A 283 -4.99 -3.27 14.77
N SER A 284 -4.99 -2.29 15.68
CA SER A 284 -6.22 -1.97 16.39
C SER A 284 -6.16 -0.72 17.24
N GLY A 285 -7.24 0.03 17.27
CA GLY A 285 -7.33 1.13 18.19
C GLY A 285 -8.55 1.99 18.01
N ASN A 286 -8.55 3.20 18.55
CA ASN A 286 -9.41 4.27 18.01
C ASN A 286 -8.48 5.46 17.79
N ASP A 287 -7.99 5.56 16.57
CA ASP A 287 -6.81 6.29 16.22
C ASP A 287 -7.15 7.63 15.58
N THR A 288 -6.18 8.53 15.62
CA THR A 288 -6.33 9.84 14.98
C THR A 288 -5.20 10.06 13.99
N TYR A 289 -5.56 10.15 12.72
CA TYR A 289 -4.66 10.42 11.61
C TYR A 289 -4.76 11.89 11.21
N ARG A 290 -3.66 12.65 11.35
CA ARG A 290 -3.59 14.10 11.08
C ARG A 290 -2.49 14.52 10.14
N GLY A 291 -2.79 15.51 9.30
CA GLY A 291 -1.82 16.22 8.45
C GLY A 291 -1.94 15.86 6.97
N LYS A 292 -0.79 15.76 6.28
CA LYS A 292 -0.74 15.24 4.90
C LYS A 292 -0.66 13.71 4.91
N VAL A 293 -1.54 13.10 5.69
CA VAL A 293 -1.60 11.64 5.81
C VAL A 293 -2.03 11.08 4.46
N ALA A 294 -1.49 9.92 4.14
CA ALA A 294 -1.86 9.18 2.96
C ALA A 294 -1.63 9.94 1.64
N ASN A 295 -0.42 10.46 1.45
CA ASN A 295 0.05 11.12 0.22
C ASN A 295 1.23 10.33 -0.39
N SER A 296 1.27 10.19 -1.72
CA SER A 296 2.41 9.65 -2.46
C SER A 296 2.87 10.58 -3.59
N PHE A 297 4.19 10.75 -3.72
CA PHE A 297 4.81 11.39 -4.88
C PHE A 297 5.90 10.47 -5.44
N LEU A 298 5.71 9.96 -6.66
CA LEU A 298 6.63 9.00 -7.32
C LEU A 298 7.00 7.78 -6.45
N GLY A 299 6.16 7.42 -5.47
CA GLY A 299 6.41 6.39 -4.46
C GLY A 299 5.30 5.34 -4.42
N ILE A 300 5.47 4.31 -3.57
CA ILE A 300 4.45 3.28 -3.31
C ILE A 300 4.11 3.34 -1.82
N ASN A 301 2.99 3.95 -1.46
CA ASN A 301 2.63 4.16 -0.07
C ASN A 301 1.35 3.42 0.29
N MET A 302 1.28 2.87 1.50
CA MET A 302 0.10 2.20 2.04
C MET A 302 -0.17 2.62 3.47
N LEU A 303 -1.45 2.84 3.76
CA LEU A 303 -1.98 2.90 5.11
C LEU A 303 -3.03 1.79 5.21
N ILE A 304 -2.85 0.89 6.17
CA ILE A 304 -3.75 -0.23 6.41
C ILE A 304 -4.14 -0.17 7.89
N ASP A 305 -5.39 0.17 8.15
CA ASP A 305 -6.02 0.08 9.46
C ASP A 305 -6.91 -1.17 9.49
N ILE A 306 -6.68 -2.02 10.49
CA ILE A 306 -7.36 -3.31 10.61
C ILE A 306 -8.63 -3.21 11.44
N SER A 307 -8.63 -2.41 12.51
CA SER A 307 -9.82 -2.29 13.35
C SER A 307 -9.81 -1.06 14.24
N GLY A 308 -10.90 -0.31 14.26
CA GLY A 308 -11.01 0.80 15.19
C GLY A 308 -12.28 1.60 15.06
N ASN A 309 -12.32 2.80 15.62
CA ASN A 309 -13.27 3.82 15.18
C ASN A 309 -12.45 5.10 15.07
N ASP A 310 -11.95 5.35 13.88
CA ASP A 310 -10.80 6.18 13.65
C ASP A 310 -11.19 7.53 13.07
N LEU A 311 -10.38 8.53 13.38
CA LEU A 311 -10.55 9.88 12.85
C LEU A 311 -9.45 10.18 11.86
N TYR A 312 -9.84 10.27 10.59
CA TYR A 312 -8.97 10.68 9.50
C TYR A 312 -9.18 12.17 9.19
N ASP A 313 -8.33 13.02 9.76
CA ASP A 313 -8.35 14.48 9.60
C ASP A 313 -7.19 14.96 8.71
N GLY A 314 -7.46 14.89 7.40
CA GLY A 314 -6.54 15.27 6.35
C GLY A 314 -6.67 16.74 5.92
N GLY A 315 -5.55 17.38 5.57
CA GLY A 315 -5.59 18.67 4.88
C GLY A 315 -5.95 18.53 3.39
N ASN A 316 -5.59 19.53 2.58
CA ASN A 316 -5.56 19.34 1.11
C ASN A 316 -4.49 18.28 0.75
N TYR A 317 -4.71 17.52 -0.33
CA TYR A 317 -3.77 16.53 -0.87
C TYR A 317 -3.45 15.40 0.11
N SER A 318 -4.48 14.80 0.70
CA SER A 318 -4.37 13.79 1.76
C SER A 318 -5.37 12.65 1.57
N LEU A 319 -5.39 11.67 2.47
CA LEU A 319 -6.35 10.55 2.47
C LEU A 319 -6.40 9.81 1.13
N SER A 320 -5.28 9.21 0.75
CA SER A 320 -5.07 8.57 -0.54
C SER A 320 -5.00 9.56 -1.69
N TYR A 321 -4.07 10.51 -1.61
CA TYR A 321 -3.61 11.32 -2.75
C TYR A 321 -2.35 10.72 -3.39
N SER A 322 -2.27 10.68 -4.71
CA SER A 322 -1.04 10.25 -5.40
C SER A 322 -0.69 11.10 -6.63
N CYS A 323 0.58 11.49 -6.75
CA CYS A 323 1.13 12.18 -7.91
C CYS A 323 2.27 11.37 -8.53
N GLY A 324 2.03 10.79 -9.71
CA GLY A 324 3.00 9.92 -10.41
C GLY A 324 3.44 8.67 -9.65
N GLY A 325 2.84 8.38 -8.49
CA GLY A 325 3.11 7.22 -7.65
C GLY A 325 1.87 6.35 -7.47
N LEU A 326 1.85 5.56 -6.40
CA LEU A 326 0.71 4.77 -5.96
C LEU A 326 0.44 4.99 -4.47
N PHE A 327 -0.83 5.16 -4.10
CA PHE A 327 -1.29 5.15 -2.71
C PHE A 327 -2.45 4.15 -2.52
N LEU A 328 -2.40 3.32 -1.47
CA LEU A 328 -3.53 2.50 -1.01
C LEU A 328 -3.87 2.85 0.44
N LEU A 329 -5.13 3.22 0.70
CA LEU A 329 -5.70 3.29 2.04
C LEU A 329 -6.72 2.14 2.16
N PHE A 330 -6.48 1.23 3.09
CA PHE A 330 -7.45 0.20 3.48
C PHE A 330 -7.86 0.45 4.91
N ASP A 331 -9.14 0.71 5.11
CA ASP A 331 -9.78 0.70 6.41
C ASP A 331 -10.75 -0.49 6.43
N LEU A 332 -10.54 -1.42 7.36
CA LEU A 332 -11.20 -2.71 7.30
C LEU A 332 -12.45 -2.81 8.16
N ASN A 333 -12.42 -2.31 9.38
CA ASN A 333 -13.51 -2.53 10.32
C ASN A 333 -13.59 -1.43 11.38
N GLY A 334 -14.62 -0.60 11.32
CA GLY A 334 -14.82 0.45 12.30
C GLY A 334 -16.12 1.21 12.13
N ASN A 335 -16.24 2.37 12.76
CA ASN A 335 -17.19 3.39 12.32
C ASN A 335 -16.39 4.68 12.30
N ASP A 336 -15.92 5.02 11.12
CA ASP A 336 -14.79 5.93 10.96
C ASP A 336 -15.27 7.31 10.51
N ALA A 337 -14.46 8.33 10.77
CA ALA A 337 -14.79 9.70 10.42
C ALA A 337 -13.72 10.31 9.52
N TYR A 338 -14.12 10.66 8.30
CA TYR A 338 -13.23 11.21 7.28
C TYR A 338 -13.48 12.71 7.07
N SER A 339 -12.47 13.53 7.36
CA SER A 339 -12.45 14.98 7.12
C SER A 339 -11.25 15.32 6.24
N SER A 340 -11.48 15.94 5.09
CA SER A 340 -10.39 16.34 4.19
C SER A 340 -10.65 17.63 3.42
N GLY A 341 -9.56 18.29 3.04
CA GLY A 341 -9.58 19.40 2.08
C GLY A 341 -9.57 18.95 0.62
N ASP A 342 -9.23 19.86 -0.29
CA ASP A 342 -9.20 19.60 -1.74
C ASP A 342 -8.21 18.48 -2.15
N HIS A 343 -8.50 17.75 -3.23
CA HIS A 343 -7.67 16.65 -3.78
C HIS A 343 -7.39 15.51 -2.78
N SER A 344 -8.44 14.95 -2.20
CA SER A 344 -8.35 13.90 -1.17
C SER A 344 -9.28 12.71 -1.46
N GLN A 345 -9.23 11.65 -0.64
CA GLN A 345 -10.11 10.46 -0.72
C GLN A 345 -10.03 9.70 -2.06
N GLY A 346 -8.84 9.19 -2.38
CA GLY A 346 -8.62 8.43 -3.62
C GLY A 346 -8.35 9.31 -4.85
N SER A 347 -7.90 10.55 -4.63
CA SER A 347 -7.52 11.47 -5.71
C SER A 347 -6.14 11.13 -6.28
N ALA A 348 -5.97 11.22 -7.59
CA ALA A 348 -4.66 11.05 -8.21
C ALA A 348 -4.44 12.04 -9.35
N ASP A 349 -3.23 12.58 -9.40
CA ASP A 349 -2.76 13.52 -10.40
C ASP A 349 -1.49 13.00 -11.07
N ALA A 350 -1.15 13.59 -12.21
CA ALA A 350 0.08 13.26 -12.96
C ALA A 350 0.33 11.75 -13.14
N GLY A 351 -0.68 11.00 -13.60
CA GLY A 351 -0.54 9.56 -13.87
C GLY A 351 -0.36 8.69 -12.61
N GLY A 352 -0.54 9.26 -11.42
CA GLY A 352 -0.58 8.52 -10.17
C GLY A 352 -1.80 7.60 -10.09
N MET A 353 -1.74 6.68 -9.14
CA MET A 353 -2.85 5.78 -8.78
C MET A 353 -3.14 5.95 -7.29
N ALA A 354 -4.42 6.04 -6.94
CA ALA A 354 -4.85 6.18 -5.56
C ALA A 354 -6.10 5.34 -5.35
N PHE A 355 -6.15 4.62 -4.23
CA PHE A 355 -7.30 3.78 -3.87
C PHE A 355 -7.57 3.96 -2.39
N LEU A 356 -8.83 4.27 -2.07
CA LEU A 356 -9.37 4.22 -0.71
C LEU A 356 -10.42 3.11 -0.72
N ALA A 357 -10.27 2.15 0.17
CA ALA A 357 -11.21 1.06 0.37
C ALA A 357 -11.58 1.00 1.86
N ASP A 358 -12.78 1.47 2.15
CA ASP A 358 -13.48 1.28 3.42
C ASP A 358 -14.40 0.06 3.26
N ILE A 359 -14.16 -0.97 4.07
CA ILE A 359 -14.69 -2.32 3.86
C ILE A 359 -15.90 -2.58 4.75
N CYS A 360 -15.82 -2.26 6.05
CA CYS A 360 -16.90 -2.50 7.02
C CYS A 360 -17.01 -1.35 8.00
N GLY A 361 -18.23 -0.81 8.13
CA GLY A 361 -18.48 0.23 9.11
C GLY A 361 -19.73 1.03 8.82
N ARG A 362 -19.94 2.10 9.59
CA ARG A 362 -20.93 3.13 9.30
C ARG A 362 -20.24 4.48 9.43
N ASP A 363 -19.79 4.97 8.29
CA ASP A 363 -18.81 6.05 8.18
C ASP A 363 -19.44 7.37 7.69
#